data_AF-A0A3T0L4E1-F1
#
_entry.id   AF-A0A3T0L4E1-F1
#
_cell.length_a   1.000
_cell.length_b   1.000
_cell.length_c   1.000
_cell.angle_alpha   90.00
_cell.angle_beta   90.00
_cell.angle_gamma   90.00
#
_symmetry.space_group_name_H-M   'P 1'
#
loop_
_entity.id
_entity.type
_entity.pdbx_description
1 polymer ?
#
loop_
_entity_poly.entity_id
_entity_poly.type
_entity_poly.pdbx_seq_one_letter_code
_entity_poly.pdbx_strand_id
1 'polypeptide(L)'
;MKDFFFFNRFITPTAITVIYWLMLLGVFIGGIAEMFGGYYGFTFQSFVSGLLIIVIGAITIRIYLEIIMVIFKINSNLETIAKNSVKKTTDKEGEE
;
A
#
# COMPACT_ATOMS: atom_id res chain seq x y z
N MET A 1 -15.30 -15.38 -13.05
CA MET A 1 -14.76 -15.09 -11.68
C MET A 1 -13.45 -15.84 -11.41
N LYS A 2 -12.52 -15.93 -12.39
CA LYS A 2 -11.17 -16.47 -12.17
C LYS A 2 -10.08 -15.44 -12.47
N ASP A 3 -10.49 -14.28 -13.01
CA ASP A 3 -9.60 -13.25 -13.55
C ASP A 3 -9.09 -12.26 -12.48
N PHE A 4 -9.61 -12.32 -11.25
CA PHE A 4 -9.07 -11.58 -10.10
C PHE A 4 -7.70 -12.11 -9.64
N PHE A 5 -7.36 -13.36 -9.97
CA PHE A 5 -6.09 -14.00 -9.63
C PHE A 5 -5.08 -14.02 -10.79
N PHE A 6 -5.42 -13.47 -11.96
CA PHE A 6 -4.45 -13.33 -13.04
C PHE A 6 -3.64 -12.06 -12.82
N PHE A 7 -2.44 -12.23 -12.25
CA PHE A 7 -1.32 -11.28 -12.10
C PHE A 7 -0.82 -10.65 -13.42
N ASN A 8 -1.68 -10.54 -14.43
CA ASN A 8 -1.30 -10.21 -15.80
C ASN A 8 -1.68 -8.78 -16.20
N ARG A 9 -2.34 -8.02 -15.32
CA ARG A 9 -2.75 -6.64 -15.61
C ARG A 9 -2.57 -5.78 -14.35
N PHE A 10 -1.44 -5.09 -14.24
CA PHE A 10 -1.14 -4.03 -13.26
C PHE A 10 -2.00 -4.11 -11.98
N ILE A 11 -1.83 -5.19 -11.22
CA ILE A 11 -2.60 -5.44 -9.99
C ILE A 11 -2.15 -4.49 -8.87
N THR A 12 -0.94 -3.97 -8.98
CA THR A 12 -0.26 -3.19 -7.94
C THR A 12 -1.08 -2.03 -7.36
N PRO A 13 -1.64 -1.10 -8.15
CA PRO A 13 -2.44 0.00 -7.59
C PRO A 13 -3.68 -0.52 -6.86
N THR A 14 -4.41 -1.48 -7.42
CA THR A 14 -5.66 -2.00 -6.82
C THR A 14 -5.39 -2.88 -5.60
N ALA A 15 -4.37 -3.74 -5.61
CA ALA A 15 -3.99 -4.55 -4.46
C ALA A 15 -3.53 -3.68 -3.29
N ILE A 16 -2.77 -2.62 -3.56
CA ILE A 16 -2.37 -1.66 -2.51
C ILE A 16 -3.59 -0.99 -1.88
N THR A 17 -4.61 -0.61 -2.67
CA THR A 17 -5.84 -0.04 -2.11
C THR A 17 -6.62 -1.02 -1.23
N VAL A 18 -6.62 -2.31 -1.54
CA VAL A 18 -7.26 -3.33 -0.68
C VAL A 18 -6.50 -3.49 0.63
N ILE A 19 -5.17 -3.56 0.57
CA ILE A 19 -4.31 -3.64 1.76
C ILE A 19 -4.47 -2.39 2.63
N TYR A 20 -4.59 -1.20 2.03
CA TYR A 20 -4.86 0.04 2.77
C TYR A 20 -6.09 -0.08 3.66
N TRP A 21 -7.22 -0.47 3.07
CA TRP A 21 -8.48 -0.60 3.80
C TRP A 21 -8.39 -1.67 4.89
N LEU A 22 -7.71 -2.79 4.63
CA LEU A 22 -7.49 -3.85 5.61
C LEU A 22 -6.65 -3.36 6.80
N MET A 23 -5.54 -2.67 6.54
CA MET A 23 -4.69 -2.10 7.59
C MET A 23 -5.41 -1.02 8.38
N LEU A 24 -6.17 -0.15 7.70
CA LEU A 24 -6.95 0.90 8.35
C LEU A 24 -8.01 0.32 9.29
N LEU A 25 -8.71 -0.74 8.85
CA LEU A 25 -9.61 -1.50 9.71
C LEU A 25 -8.85 -2.15 10.88
N GLY A 26 -7.68 -2.71 10.64
CA GLY A 26 -6.82 -3.29 11.68
C GLY A 26 -6.44 -2.28 12.77
N VAL A 27 -6.02 -1.07 12.38
CA VAL A 27 -5.70 0.01 13.33
C VAL A 27 -6.95 0.52 14.04
N PHE A 28 -8.08 0.62 13.34
CA PHE A 28 -9.34 1.03 13.94
C PHE A 28 -9.82 0.03 15.01
N ILE A 29 -9.86 -1.26 14.67
CA ILE A 29 -10.24 -2.34 15.58
C ILE A 29 -9.20 -2.47 16.70
N GLY A 30 -7.90 -2.36 16.39
CA GLY A 30 -6.82 -2.42 17.37
C GLY A 30 -6.88 -1.28 18.37
N GLY A 31 -7.17 -0.06 17.92
CA GLY A 31 -7.37 1.10 18.79
C GLY A 31 -8.58 0.95 19.71
N ILE A 32 -9.71 0.47 19.17
CA ILE A 32 -10.90 0.13 19.98
C ILE A 32 -10.58 -0.99 20.97
N ALA A 33 -9.87 -2.03 20.54
CA ALA A 33 -9.48 -3.14 21.41
C ALA A 33 -8.55 -2.67 22.53
N GLU A 34 -7.66 -1.70 22.31
CA GLU A 34 -6.86 -1.08 23.35
C GLU A 34 -7.71 -0.28 24.36
N MET A 35 -8.72 0.44 23.88
CA MET A 35 -9.65 1.17 24.75
C MET A 35 -10.43 0.25 25.70
N PHE A 36 -10.82 -0.95 25.24
CA PHE A 36 -11.62 -1.90 26.03
C PHE A 36 -10.82 -3.06 26.66
N GLY A 37 -9.60 -3.31 26.20
CA GLY A 37 -8.78 -4.50 26.54
C GLY A 37 -7.47 -4.18 27.26
N GLY A 38 -7.21 -2.92 27.61
CA GLY A 38 -6.01 -2.54 28.35
C GLY A 38 -5.84 -3.31 29.66
N TYR A 39 -4.60 -3.61 30.02
CA TYR A 39 -4.21 -4.47 31.16
C TYR A 39 -4.81 -4.03 32.52
N TYR A 40 -5.19 -2.75 32.64
CA TYR A 40 -5.79 -2.15 33.84
C TYR A 40 -7.30 -1.89 33.71
N GLY A 41 -7.95 -2.37 32.64
CA GLY A 41 -9.37 -2.11 32.33
C GLY A 41 -9.61 -0.72 31.71
N PHE A 42 -10.88 -0.31 31.62
CA PHE A 42 -11.28 0.98 31.05
C PHE A 42 -10.86 2.15 31.96
N THR A 43 -9.68 2.70 31.68
CA THR A 43 -9.13 3.87 32.39
C THR A 43 -8.98 5.03 31.40
N PHE A 44 -8.99 6.26 31.89
CA PHE A 44 -8.74 7.47 31.08
C PHE A 44 -7.45 7.35 30.24
N GLN A 45 -6.41 6.71 30.79
CA GLN A 45 -5.16 6.44 30.10
C GLN A 45 -5.31 5.50 28.90
N SER A 46 -6.08 4.41 29.03
CA SER A 46 -6.34 3.45 27.95
C SER A 46 -7.21 4.05 26.84
N PHE A 47 -8.11 4.96 27.19
CA PHE A 47 -8.87 5.71 26.20
C PHE A 47 -7.97 6.63 25.36
N VAL A 48 -7.08 7.37 26.01
CA VAL A 48 -6.12 8.26 25.34
C VAL A 48 -5.09 7.47 24.52
N SER A 49 -4.59 6.34 25.03
CA SER A 49 -3.66 5.47 24.28
C SER A 49 -4.32 4.89 23.03
N GLY A 50 -5.54 4.37 23.15
CA GLY A 50 -6.31 3.86 22.01
C GLY A 50 -6.56 4.93 20.95
N LEU A 51 -6.90 6.15 21.36
CA LEU A 51 -7.10 7.27 20.43
C LEU A 51 -5.80 7.65 19.71
N LEU A 52 -4.69 7.73 20.46
CA LEU A 52 -3.36 7.99 19.90
C LEU A 52 -2.94 6.90 18.91
N ILE A 53 -3.21 5.63 19.21
CA ILE A 53 -2.92 4.50 18.32
C ILE A 53 -3.70 4.61 17.00
N ILE A 54 -4.97 5.03 17.05
CA ILE A 54 -5.77 5.23 15.83
C ILE A 54 -5.17 6.34 14.97
N VAL A 55 -4.84 7.48 15.59
CA VAL A 55 -4.30 8.65 14.87
C VAL A 55 -2.91 8.35 14.31
N ILE A 56 -1.98 7.89 15.14
CA ILE A 56 -0.61 7.58 14.75
C ILE A 56 -0.61 6.42 13.75
N GLY A 57 -1.37 5.36 14.02
CA GLY A 57 -1.46 4.19 13.14
C GLY A 57 -2.02 4.55 11.76
N ALA A 58 -3.04 5.41 11.68
CA ALA A 58 -3.56 5.89 10.40
C ALA A 58 -2.52 6.68 9.60
N ILE A 59 -1.74 7.55 10.27
CA ILE A 59 -0.65 8.31 9.64
C ILE A 59 0.46 7.36 9.17
N THR A 60 0.89 6.41 10.01
CA THR A 60 1.91 5.42 9.67
C THR A 60 1.51 4.61 8.45
N ILE A 61 0.25 4.14 8.38
CA ILE A 61 -0.26 3.41 7.21
C ILE A 61 -0.16 4.27 5.94
N ARG A 62 -0.53 5.56 6.02
CA ARG A 62 -0.45 6.48 4.87
C ARG A 62 0.98 6.59 4.35
N ILE A 63 1.93 6.89 5.24
CA ILE A 63 3.35 7.03 4.88
C ILE A 63 3.91 5.72 4.32
N TYR A 64 3.60 4.58 4.97
CA TYR A 64 4.09 3.28 4.56
C TYR A 64 3.63 2.89 3.16
N LEU A 65 2.34 3.12 2.85
CA LEU A 65 1.81 2.85 1.52
C LEU A 65 2.33 3.78 0.44
N GLU A 66 2.58 5.05 0.78
CA GLU A 66 3.12 6.03 -0.16
C GLU A 66 4.53 5.60 -0.61
N ILE A 67 5.37 5.13 0.32
CA ILE A 67 6.70 4.58 0.00
C ILE A 67 6.58 3.34 -0.90
N ILE A 68 5.67 2.42 -0.60
CA ILE A 68 5.45 1.22 -1.43
C ILE A 68 4.99 1.60 -2.85
N MET A 69 3.99 2.48 -2.97
CA MET A 69 3.51 2.95 -4.28
C MET A 69 4.60 3.64 -5.08
N VAL A 70 5.43 4.47 -4.44
CA VAL A 70 6.55 5.16 -5.08
C VAL A 70 7.55 4.16 -5.65
N ILE A 71 7.93 3.12 -4.89
CA ILE A 71 8.85 2.07 -5.36
C ILE A 71 8.27 1.33 -6.58
N PHE A 72 7.00 0.96 -6.53
CA PHE A 72 6.35 0.29 -7.67
C PHE A 72 6.25 1.18 -8.91
N LYS A 73 6.03 2.48 -8.73
CA LYS A 73 6.03 3.45 -9.82
C LYS A 73 7.41 3.58 -10.46
N ILE A 74 8.48 3.53 -9.67
CA ILE A 74 9.86 3.50 -10.20
C ILE A 74 10.08 2.24 -11.03
N ASN A 75 9.68 1.06 -10.53
CA ASN A 75 9.84 -0.20 -11.26
C ASN A 75 9.09 -0.19 -12.61
N SER A 76 7.85 0.31 -12.63
CA SER A 76 7.05 0.44 -13.86
C SER A 76 7.67 1.43 -14.86
N ASN A 77 8.27 2.50 -14.37
CA ASN A 77 8.95 3.48 -15.22
C ASN A 77 10.22 2.87 -15.85
N LEU A 78 10.98 2.06 -15.12
CA LEU A 78 12.16 1.34 -15.63
C LEU A 78 11.78 0.36 -16.76
N GLU A 79 10.68 -0.37 -16.61
CA GLU A 79 10.17 -1.27 -17.66
C GLU A 79 9.82 -0.51 -18.94
N THR A 80 9.24 0.69 -18.79
CA THR A 80 8.89 1.57 -19.92
C THR A 80 10.13 2.10 -20.63
N ILE A 81 11.18 2.46 -19.88
CA ILE A 81 12.46 2.91 -20.46
C ILE A 81 13.13 1.77 -21.24
N ALA A 82 13.17 0.56 -20.67
CA ALA A 82 13.76 -0.62 -21.33
C ALA A 82 13.06 -0.93 -22.67
N LYS A 83 11.73 -0.91 -22.70
CA LYS A 83 10.95 -1.11 -23.94
C LYS A 83 11.26 -0.07 -25.02
N ASN A 84 11.37 1.20 -24.64
CA ASN A 84 11.67 2.28 -25.59
C ASN A 84 13.12 2.23 -26.11
N SER A 85 14.08 1.78 -25.29
CA SER A 85 15.46 1.58 -25.76
C SER A 85 15.59 0.46 -26.80
N VAL A 86 14.80 -0.62 -26.69
CA VAL A 86 14.81 -1.72 -27.67
C VAL A 86 14.20 -1.28 -29.00
N LYS A 87 13.06 -0.58 -28.97
CA LYS A 87 12.40 -0.10 -30.20
C LYS A 87 13.31 0.79 -31.06
N LYS A 88 14.10 1.66 -30.43
CA LYS A 88 15.03 2.58 -31.11
C LYS A 88 16.14 1.86 -31.89
N THR A 89 16.48 0.62 -31.53
CA THR A 89 17.48 -0.18 -32.23
C THR A 89 16.87 -0.90 -33.43
N THR A 90 15.64 -1.41 -33.29
CA THR A 90 14.92 -2.10 -34.38
C THR A 90 14.49 -1.14 -35.50
N ASP A 91 14.10 0.09 -35.15
CA ASP A 91 13.75 1.10 -36.16
C ASP A 91 14.99 1.56 -36.96
N LYS A 92 16.22 1.36 -36.45
CA LYS A 92 17.46 1.70 -37.14
C LYS A 92 17.98 0.61 -38.08
N GLU A 93 17.69 -0.67 -37.80
CA GLU A 93 18.06 -1.79 -38.67
C GLU A 93 17.08 -1.98 -39.84
N GLY A 94 15.88 -1.39 -39.79
CA GLY A 94 14.89 -1.43 -40.89
C GLY A 94 15.03 -0.30 -41.91
N GLU A 95 15.89 0.69 -41.66
CA GLU A 95 16.17 1.82 -42.58
C GLU A 95 17.53 1.67 -43.31
N GLU A 96 18.35 0.66 -42.97
CA GLU A 96 19.58 0.27 -43.69
C GLU A 96 19.35 -0.96 -44.60
#